data_AF-A0A662YH73-F1
#
_entry.id   AF-A0A662YH73-F1
#
_cell.length_a   1.000
_cell.length_b   1.000
_cell.length_c   1.000
_cell.angle_alpha   90.00
_cell.angle_beta   90.00
_cell.angle_gamma   90.00
#
_symmetry.space_group_name_H-M   'P 1'
#
loop_
_entity.id
_entity.type
_entity.pdbx_description
1 polymer ?
#
loop_
_entity_poly.entity_id
_entity_poly.type
_entity_poly.pdbx_seq_one_letter_code
_entity_poly.pdbx_strand_id
1 'polypeptide(L)'
;MPLTRSSDLLVAVGFPVIVLGYCLATFEYDRESMRLTAELFDPWSFQCAARMQADPLQTAIVYKSLDGLRLQSVTVCLARIGNNLTLLFGLYRLMERLRRPQLPAAAPGPSREYQRTVKTSIYPRKHPLAGLFVALALGTVVFVTESVRHSQQACASQPLCAMHAHRWWLSRSSSGDFSGSNTSDPVQSGAYNCPCRVLIDVDLAPSTYSAWSDPPDATAAVAELAASGDLEILQLVNRRLPELPEMLPFALANGSDWLTRYPLSCFSSALVYTHTTSLPSWAAEFTELQFLHIEGKSQSLSLATLPQELFASMTHLTFVHLGVHPTLRELPAFGGLTNLRSMTLVVMSELRQLPSDLTELHSLETFLLLMSPLVETIPDLSGMKESLNVLVIEPTALCCNGFRGTDCDLSSAVCGTGLTQSDSIGELLECLPTERQATSGTLEVFAAFETSICANRSPPPPPPQSANGSESVNAGDSSQTVPEDILERSILQCAGVQYRECKLEGMGPSGSGMCSSELFRPTSCTGNPDAIELRRRQIAARVGPSCNPDYETWLGCTAS
;
A
#
# COMPACT_ATOMS: atom_id res chain seq x y z
N MET A 1 -0.99 42.75 -22.01
CA MET A 1 -0.41 42.75 -20.65
C MET A 1 -1.24 42.04 -19.55
N PRO A 2 -2.54 41.72 -19.69
CA PRO A 2 -3.23 40.89 -18.69
C PRO A 2 -2.97 39.38 -18.84
N LEU A 3 -2.81 38.85 -20.07
CA LEU A 3 -2.71 37.40 -20.31
C LEU A 3 -1.47 36.69 -19.72
N THR A 4 -0.29 37.33 -19.72
CA THR A 4 0.92 36.71 -19.16
C THR A 4 0.93 36.71 -17.63
N ARG A 5 0.13 37.57 -17.00
CA ARG A 5 0.04 37.65 -15.53
C ARG A 5 -0.95 36.64 -14.98
N SER A 6 -2.04 36.38 -15.72
CA SER A 6 -2.95 35.30 -15.40
C SER A 6 -2.28 33.93 -15.53
N SER A 7 -1.37 33.74 -16.50
CA SER A 7 -0.65 32.47 -16.65
C SER A 7 0.31 32.19 -15.50
N ASP A 8 1.09 33.19 -15.06
CA ASP A 8 2.07 33.00 -13.97
C ASP A 8 1.38 32.69 -12.63
N LEU A 9 0.26 33.36 -12.35
CA LEU A 9 -0.58 33.09 -11.17
C LEU A 9 -1.23 31.70 -11.25
N LEU A 10 -1.75 31.33 -12.42
CA LEU A 10 -2.36 30.02 -12.64
C LEU A 10 -1.34 28.89 -12.41
N VAL A 11 -0.11 29.04 -12.90
CA VAL A 11 0.93 28.02 -12.76
C VAL A 11 1.45 27.92 -11.32
N ALA A 12 1.74 29.05 -10.69
CA ALA A 12 2.34 29.06 -9.35
C ALA A 12 1.33 28.74 -8.23
N VAL A 13 0.06 29.14 -8.38
CA VAL A 13 -0.96 29.04 -7.32
C VAL A 13 -2.20 28.29 -7.80
N GLY A 14 -2.72 28.60 -8.98
CA GLY A 14 -3.96 28.02 -9.49
C GLY A 14 -3.94 26.50 -9.60
N PHE A 15 -2.98 25.92 -10.32
CA PHE A 15 -2.90 24.47 -10.51
C PHE A 15 -2.70 23.69 -9.20
N PRO A 16 -1.77 24.06 -8.29
CA PRO A 16 -1.69 23.40 -6.99
C PRO A 16 -3.00 23.45 -6.20
N VAL A 17 -3.70 24.60 -6.18
CA VAL A 17 -4.99 24.74 -5.50
C VAL A 17 -6.07 23.89 -6.15
N ILE A 18 -6.10 23.80 -7.48
CA ILE A 18 -7.04 22.92 -8.21
C ILE A 18 -6.78 21.45 -7.87
N VAL A 19 -5.52 21.02 -7.87
CA VAL A 19 -5.15 19.64 -7.52
C VAL A 19 -5.52 19.34 -6.08
N LEU A 20 -5.23 20.24 -5.13
CA LEU A 20 -5.63 20.08 -3.73
C LEU A 20 -7.16 20.04 -3.58
N GLY A 21 -7.88 20.92 -4.26
CA GLY A 21 -9.35 20.94 -4.27
C GLY A 21 -9.93 19.66 -4.85
N TYR A 22 -9.33 19.12 -5.93
CA TYR A 22 -9.69 17.83 -6.51
C TYR A 22 -9.46 16.69 -5.51
N CYS A 23 -8.27 16.60 -4.89
CA CYS A 23 -7.98 15.58 -3.88
C CYS A 23 -8.96 15.64 -2.70
N LEU A 24 -9.30 16.84 -2.22
CA LEU A 24 -10.25 17.02 -1.12
C LEU A 24 -11.71 16.68 -1.50
N ALA A 25 -12.09 16.88 -2.76
CA ALA A 25 -13.44 16.60 -3.24
C ALA A 25 -13.64 15.15 -3.68
N THR A 26 -12.56 14.44 -4.05
CA THR A 26 -12.62 13.07 -4.58
C THR A 26 -12.30 11.99 -3.56
N PHE A 27 -11.54 12.32 -2.51
CA PHE A 27 -11.22 11.36 -1.46
C PHE A 27 -12.39 11.24 -0.48
N GLU A 28 -13.15 10.17 -0.62
CA GLU A 28 -14.23 9.82 0.30
C GLU A 28 -13.74 8.75 1.27
N TYR A 29 -13.70 9.10 2.55
CA TYR A 29 -13.35 8.16 3.61
C TYR A 29 -14.19 8.47 4.84
N ASP A 30 -14.91 7.47 5.34
CA ASP A 30 -15.79 7.62 6.49
C ASP A 30 -14.97 7.70 7.79
N ARG A 31 -14.61 8.93 8.14
CA ARG A 31 -13.85 9.22 9.36
C ARG A 31 -14.65 8.94 10.62
N GLU A 32 -15.98 9.03 10.59
CA GLU A 32 -16.81 8.76 11.76
C GLU A 32 -16.89 7.25 12.04
N SER A 33 -17.09 6.45 11.00
CA SER A 33 -16.98 4.99 11.09
C SER A 33 -15.57 4.58 11.55
N MET A 34 -14.52 5.17 10.99
CA MET A 34 -13.14 4.85 11.40
C MET A 34 -12.87 5.19 12.87
N ARG A 35 -13.44 6.29 13.37
CA ARG A 35 -13.35 6.64 14.78
C ARG A 35 -14.01 5.59 15.68
N LEU A 36 -15.21 5.11 15.30
CA LEU A 36 -15.87 4.02 16.03
C LEU A 36 -15.04 2.74 16.02
N THR A 37 -14.38 2.43 14.90
CA THR A 37 -13.45 1.30 14.82
C THR A 37 -12.28 1.46 15.80
N ALA A 38 -11.65 2.63 15.85
CA ALA A 38 -10.53 2.90 16.77
C ALA A 38 -10.92 2.92 18.25
N GLU A 39 -12.21 3.05 18.59
CA GLU A 39 -12.71 2.94 19.97
C GLU A 39 -12.94 1.49 20.42
N LEU A 40 -13.12 0.57 19.48
CA LEU A 40 -13.43 -0.85 19.75
C LEU A 40 -12.22 -1.76 19.52
N PHE A 41 -11.40 -1.47 18.51
CA PHE A 41 -10.28 -2.29 18.13
C PHE A 41 -8.95 -1.68 18.60
N ASP A 42 -8.00 -2.55 18.87
CA ASP A 42 -6.63 -2.18 19.16
C ASP A 42 -6.03 -1.29 18.04
N PRO A 43 -5.28 -0.22 18.36
CA PRO A 43 -4.67 0.67 17.36
C PRO A 43 -3.79 -0.01 16.29
N TRP A 44 -3.17 -1.14 16.64
CA TRP A 44 -2.31 -1.94 15.74
C TRP A 44 -3.09 -3.01 14.97
N SER A 45 -4.38 -3.17 15.22
CA SER A 45 -5.22 -4.13 14.51
C SER A 45 -5.36 -3.74 13.03
N PHE A 46 -5.62 -4.74 12.19
CA PHE A 46 -5.89 -4.51 10.78
C PHE A 46 -7.10 -3.58 10.56
N GLN A 47 -8.11 -3.68 11.43
CA GLN A 47 -9.29 -2.82 11.41
C GLN A 47 -8.93 -1.34 11.64
N CYS A 48 -7.81 -1.05 12.29
CA CYS A 48 -7.32 0.32 12.46
C CYS A 48 -6.37 0.77 11.32
N ALA A 49 -6.07 -0.08 10.34
CA ALA A 49 -5.23 0.26 9.20
C ALA A 49 -6.02 1.00 8.11
N ALA A 50 -6.13 2.33 8.24
CA ALA A 50 -6.93 3.17 7.34
C ALA A 50 -6.62 2.97 5.83
N ARG A 51 -5.35 2.72 5.47
CA ARG A 51 -4.93 2.45 4.09
C ARG A 51 -5.57 1.18 3.51
N MET A 52 -5.83 0.17 4.34
CA MET A 52 -6.43 -1.09 3.92
C MET A 52 -7.96 -1.00 3.79
N GLN A 53 -8.57 0.00 4.42
CA GLN A 53 -10.01 0.24 4.37
C GLN A 53 -10.42 1.28 3.32
N ALA A 54 -9.53 2.22 3.00
CA ALA A 54 -9.81 3.23 2.00
C ALA A 54 -9.91 2.62 0.60
N ASP A 55 -10.69 3.25 -0.27
CA ASP A 55 -10.76 2.83 -1.67
C ASP A 55 -9.36 2.93 -2.30
N PRO A 56 -8.83 1.82 -2.87
CA PRO A 56 -7.46 1.77 -3.34
C PRO A 56 -7.24 2.66 -4.58
N LEU A 57 -8.26 2.81 -5.42
CA LEU A 57 -8.19 3.65 -6.62
C LEU A 57 -8.11 5.14 -6.23
N GLN A 58 -9.01 5.61 -5.38
CA GLN A 58 -8.99 6.99 -4.86
C GLN A 58 -7.68 7.27 -4.13
N THR A 59 -7.23 6.33 -3.28
CA THR A 59 -5.98 6.47 -2.53
C THR A 59 -4.79 6.62 -3.48
N ALA A 60 -4.69 5.78 -4.51
CA ALA A 60 -3.61 5.86 -5.49
C ALA A 60 -3.64 7.19 -6.26
N ILE A 61 -4.82 7.63 -6.72
CA ILE A 61 -4.99 8.89 -7.47
C ILE A 61 -4.57 10.09 -6.61
N VAL A 62 -5.06 10.17 -5.38
CA VAL A 62 -4.73 11.25 -4.45
C VAL A 62 -3.24 11.24 -4.13
N TYR A 63 -2.69 10.05 -3.85
CA TYR A 63 -1.27 9.89 -3.56
C TYR A 63 -0.40 10.42 -4.71
N LYS A 64 -0.65 9.98 -5.95
CA LYS A 64 0.11 10.43 -7.13
C LYS A 64 -0.10 11.91 -7.45
N SER A 65 -1.31 12.41 -7.23
CA SER A 65 -1.61 13.84 -7.43
C SER A 65 -0.86 14.73 -6.44
N LEU A 66 -0.85 14.36 -5.15
CA LEU A 66 -0.13 15.09 -4.10
C LEU A 66 1.39 14.95 -4.27
N ASP A 67 1.87 13.78 -4.68
CA ASP A 67 3.29 13.57 -4.95
C ASP A 67 3.78 14.44 -6.12
N GLY A 68 2.95 14.61 -7.16
CA GLY A 68 3.21 15.59 -8.24
C GLY A 68 3.28 17.05 -7.76
N LEU A 69 2.72 17.38 -6.59
CA LEU A 69 2.87 18.70 -5.96
C LEU A 69 4.15 18.84 -5.13
N ARG A 70 4.92 17.76 -4.90
CA ARG A 70 6.19 17.84 -4.18
C ARG A 70 7.33 18.31 -5.06
N LEU A 71 8.40 18.77 -4.41
CA LEU A 71 9.66 19.11 -5.08
C LEU A 71 10.48 17.84 -5.28
N GLN A 72 10.11 17.06 -6.28
CA GLN A 72 10.70 15.74 -6.53
C GLN A 72 12.13 15.80 -7.07
N SER A 73 12.54 16.95 -7.62
CA SER A 73 13.89 17.13 -8.16
C SER A 73 14.37 18.56 -8.03
N VAL A 74 15.70 18.74 -8.12
CA VAL A 74 16.33 20.07 -8.16
C VAL A 74 15.81 20.88 -9.33
N THR A 75 15.57 20.27 -10.49
CA THR A 75 15.04 20.96 -11.68
C THR A 75 13.61 21.43 -11.48
N VAL A 76 12.74 20.61 -10.88
CA VAL A 76 11.36 20.99 -10.52
C VAL A 76 11.39 22.10 -9.47
N CYS A 77 12.28 22.02 -8.48
CA CYS A 77 12.48 23.06 -7.48
C CYS A 77 12.86 24.41 -8.11
N LEU A 78 13.89 24.42 -8.95
CA LEU A 78 14.33 25.63 -9.64
C LEU A 78 13.23 26.19 -10.55
N ALA A 79 12.50 25.34 -11.27
CA ALA A 79 11.38 25.76 -12.11
C ALA A 79 10.27 26.42 -11.29
N ARG A 80 9.90 25.84 -10.14
CA ARG A 80 8.87 26.42 -9.27
C ARG A 80 9.33 27.71 -8.59
N ILE A 81 10.57 27.80 -8.12
CA ILE A 81 11.14 29.04 -7.59
C ILE A 81 11.12 30.11 -8.68
N GLY A 82 11.52 29.78 -9.90
CA GLY A 82 11.46 30.66 -11.06
C GLY A 82 10.06 31.21 -11.31
N ASN A 83 9.04 30.34 -11.36
CA ASN A 83 7.65 30.75 -11.56
C ASN A 83 7.11 31.65 -10.42
N ASN A 84 7.54 31.41 -9.18
CA ASN A 84 7.16 32.27 -8.06
C ASN A 84 7.87 33.63 -8.12
N LEU A 85 9.14 33.67 -8.50
CA LEU A 85 9.89 34.93 -8.66
C LEU A 85 9.35 35.78 -9.81
N THR A 86 8.97 35.18 -10.93
CA THR A 86 8.34 35.92 -12.05
C THR A 86 7.00 36.51 -11.64
N LEU A 87 6.18 35.77 -10.90
CA LEU A 87 4.93 36.26 -10.33
C LEU A 87 5.17 37.45 -9.37
N LEU A 88 6.10 37.32 -8.43
CA LEU A 88 6.45 38.38 -7.47
C LEU A 88 6.93 39.65 -8.18
N PHE A 89 7.80 39.51 -9.17
CA PHE A 89 8.28 40.64 -9.96
C PHE A 89 7.15 41.31 -10.76
N GLY A 90 6.23 40.49 -11.30
CA GLY A 90 5.02 40.95 -11.98
C GLY A 90 4.09 41.76 -11.07
N LEU A 91 3.88 41.30 -9.84
CA LEU A 91 3.07 41.97 -8.82
C LEU A 91 3.73 43.25 -8.31
N TYR A 92 5.04 43.24 -8.06
CA TYR A 92 5.77 44.44 -7.63
C TYR A 92 5.64 45.57 -8.66
N ARG A 93 5.84 45.27 -9.95
CA ARG A 93 5.65 46.25 -11.04
C ARG A 93 4.21 46.73 -11.17
N LEU A 94 3.23 45.89 -10.82
CA LEU A 94 1.83 46.31 -10.79
C LEU A 94 1.59 47.29 -9.64
N MET A 95 2.04 46.96 -8.43
CA MET A 95 1.94 47.85 -7.27
C MET A 95 2.63 49.18 -7.51
N GLU A 96 3.82 49.18 -8.14
CA GLU A 96 4.52 50.42 -8.51
C GLU A 96 3.68 51.30 -9.45
N ARG A 97 2.95 50.70 -10.41
CA ARG A 97 2.04 51.43 -11.30
C ARG A 97 0.79 51.94 -10.60
N LEU A 98 0.23 51.15 -9.68
CA LEU A 98 -0.95 51.54 -8.88
C LEU A 98 -0.61 52.62 -7.84
N ARG A 99 0.63 52.62 -7.32
CA ARG A 99 1.13 53.59 -6.34
C ARG A 99 1.56 54.91 -6.95
N ARG A 100 1.65 55.04 -8.29
CA ARG A 100 1.79 56.35 -8.93
C ARG A 100 0.50 57.14 -8.69
N PRO A 101 0.54 58.25 -7.94
CA PRO A 101 -0.64 59.09 -7.77
C PRO A 101 -1.05 59.59 -9.15
N GLN A 102 -2.34 59.47 -9.50
CA GLN A 102 -2.91 60.36 -10.51
C GLN A 102 -2.82 61.77 -9.95
N LEU A 103 -1.70 62.47 -10.20
CA LEU A 103 -1.60 63.90 -9.94
C LEU A 103 -2.73 64.58 -10.74
N PRO A 104 -3.63 65.35 -10.09
CA PRO A 104 -4.73 65.99 -10.77
C PRO A 104 -4.17 66.95 -11.81
N ALA A 105 -4.70 66.84 -13.03
CA ALA A 105 -4.39 67.72 -14.14
C ALA A 105 -4.65 69.18 -13.74
N ALA A 106 -3.57 69.95 -13.53
CA ALA A 106 -3.66 71.38 -13.27
C ALA A 106 -2.78 72.16 -14.26
N ALA A 107 -3.48 73.00 -15.03
CA ALA A 107 -3.07 74.15 -15.85
C ALA A 107 -2.57 73.92 -17.30
N PRO A 108 -3.21 74.55 -18.30
CA PRO A 108 -2.74 74.60 -19.68
C PRO A 108 -1.76 75.78 -19.89
N GLY A 109 -0.60 75.52 -20.47
CA GLY A 109 0.37 76.52 -20.93
C GLY A 109 0.88 76.20 -22.34
N PRO A 110 1.20 77.20 -23.17
CA PRO A 110 1.16 77.05 -24.63
C PRO A 110 2.44 76.46 -25.23
N SER A 111 2.20 75.48 -26.12
CA SER A 111 2.97 75.08 -27.31
C SER A 111 4.49 75.30 -27.32
N ARG A 112 5.23 74.19 -27.23
CA ARG A 112 6.36 73.96 -28.14
C ARG A 112 6.34 72.54 -28.68
N GLU A 113 6.10 72.51 -29.97
CA GLU A 113 6.19 71.41 -30.91
C GLU A 113 7.42 70.52 -30.65
N TYR A 114 7.17 69.38 -30.02
CA TYR A 114 7.87 68.15 -30.35
C TYR A 114 6.82 67.06 -30.29
N GLN A 115 6.16 66.84 -31.41
CA GLN A 115 5.31 65.70 -31.66
C GLN A 115 6.23 64.46 -31.67
N ARG A 116 6.69 64.06 -30.48
CA ARG A 116 7.14 62.69 -30.27
C ARG A 116 5.86 61.89 -30.44
N THR A 117 5.62 61.46 -31.67
CA THR A 117 4.87 60.25 -31.93
C THR A 117 5.54 59.18 -31.07
N VAL A 118 5.07 59.06 -29.83
CA VAL A 118 5.25 57.87 -29.03
C VAL A 118 4.51 56.85 -29.86
N LYS A 119 5.23 56.21 -30.79
CA LYS A 119 4.84 54.93 -31.32
C LYS A 119 4.66 54.09 -30.08
N THR A 120 3.43 53.97 -29.61
CA THR A 120 2.98 52.89 -28.76
C THR A 120 3.01 51.64 -29.64
N SER A 121 4.22 51.28 -30.10
CA SER A 121 4.49 49.91 -30.48
C SER A 121 4.46 49.15 -29.18
N ILE A 122 3.25 48.69 -28.83
CA ILE A 122 2.94 47.87 -27.65
C ILE A 122 3.74 46.55 -27.69
N TYR A 123 4.33 46.23 -28.85
CA TYR A 123 5.33 45.19 -29.02
C TYR A 123 6.74 45.78 -29.15
N PRO A 124 7.73 45.31 -28.38
CA PRO A 124 9.12 45.63 -28.64
C PRO A 124 9.49 45.10 -30.03
N ARG A 125 10.32 45.86 -30.75
CA ARG A 125 10.87 45.55 -32.07
C ARG A 125 11.24 44.07 -32.17
N LYS A 126 10.83 43.41 -33.27
CA LYS A 126 11.12 42.02 -33.69
C LYS A 126 12.36 41.44 -33.00
N HIS A 127 12.19 40.87 -31.81
CA HIS A 127 13.28 40.18 -31.13
C HIS A 127 13.35 38.79 -31.76
N PRO A 128 14.46 38.38 -32.40
CA PRO A 128 14.55 37.08 -33.08
C PRO A 128 14.24 35.92 -32.12
N LEU A 129 14.52 36.10 -30.83
CA LEU A 129 14.23 35.15 -29.76
C LEU A 129 12.72 34.96 -29.49
N ALA A 130 11.87 35.95 -29.79
CA ALA A 130 10.42 35.81 -29.57
C ALA A 130 9.81 34.71 -30.45
N GLY A 131 10.30 34.56 -31.69
CA GLY A 131 9.90 33.47 -32.58
C GLY A 131 10.29 32.10 -32.03
N LEU A 132 11.48 31.98 -31.43
CA LEU A 132 11.95 30.76 -30.78
C LEU A 132 11.04 30.37 -29.59
N PHE A 133 10.67 31.30 -28.72
CA PHE A 133 9.77 31.02 -27.59
C PHE A 133 8.37 30.58 -28.05
N VAL A 134 7.84 31.19 -29.11
CA VAL A 134 6.55 30.77 -29.69
C VAL A 134 6.66 29.37 -30.30
N ALA A 135 7.74 29.08 -31.04
CA ALA A 135 7.98 27.76 -31.62
C ALA A 135 8.14 26.68 -30.54
N LEU A 136 8.88 26.99 -29.45
CA LEU A 136 9.01 26.09 -28.31
C LEU A 136 7.66 25.84 -27.63
N ALA A 137 6.85 26.88 -27.39
CA ALA A 137 5.53 26.73 -26.80
C ALA A 137 4.60 25.86 -27.66
N LEU A 138 4.57 26.09 -28.98
CA LEU A 138 3.81 25.26 -29.91
C LEU A 138 4.34 23.82 -29.94
N GLY A 139 5.66 23.64 -29.96
CA GLY A 139 6.31 22.34 -29.88
C GLY A 139 5.95 21.58 -28.61
N THR A 140 5.91 22.26 -27.45
CA THR A 140 5.46 21.66 -26.17
C THR A 140 3.99 21.28 -26.22
N VAL A 141 3.12 22.10 -26.80
CA VAL A 141 1.69 21.77 -26.93
C VAL A 141 1.51 20.52 -27.79
N VAL A 142 2.19 20.45 -28.94
CA VAL A 142 2.18 19.25 -29.80
C VAL A 142 2.75 18.06 -29.03
N PHE A 143 3.86 18.25 -28.32
CA PHE A 143 4.50 17.21 -27.51
C PHE A 143 3.58 16.59 -26.47
N VAL A 144 2.95 17.44 -25.66
CA VAL A 144 2.01 16.99 -24.64
C VAL A 144 0.79 16.34 -25.27
N THR A 145 0.21 16.95 -26.30
CA THR A 145 -1.01 16.44 -26.94
C THR A 145 -0.78 15.06 -27.55
N GLU A 146 0.33 14.87 -28.28
CA GLU A 146 0.68 13.57 -28.85
C GLU A 146 1.04 12.56 -27.76
N SER A 147 1.76 12.96 -26.70
CA SER A 147 2.05 12.07 -25.56
C SER A 147 0.79 11.54 -24.90
N VAL A 148 -0.20 12.41 -24.67
CA VAL A 148 -1.50 12.02 -24.11
C VAL A 148 -2.24 11.10 -25.08
N ARG A 149 -2.34 11.49 -26.36
CA ARG A 149 -3.07 10.72 -27.38
C ARG A 149 -2.50 9.31 -27.56
N HIS A 150 -1.18 9.18 -27.71
CA HIS A 150 -0.52 7.89 -27.90
C HIS A 150 -0.70 6.98 -26.68
N SER A 151 -0.49 7.51 -25.47
CA SER A 151 -0.60 6.71 -24.24
C SER A 151 -2.04 6.26 -23.97
N GLN A 152 -3.02 7.14 -24.20
CA GLN A 152 -4.44 6.79 -24.05
C GLN A 152 -4.87 5.69 -25.02
N GLN A 153 -4.40 5.73 -26.28
CA GLN A 153 -4.68 4.70 -27.26
C GLN A 153 -4.08 3.35 -26.86
N ALA A 154 -2.84 3.34 -26.36
CA ALA A 154 -2.18 2.11 -25.92
C ALA A 154 -2.84 1.49 -24.68
N CYS A 155 -3.35 2.31 -23.75
CA CYS A 155 -4.00 1.83 -22.52
C CYS A 155 -5.52 1.65 -22.63
N ALA A 156 -6.15 1.99 -23.76
CA ALA A 156 -7.62 1.98 -23.90
C ALA A 156 -8.25 0.59 -23.66
N SER A 157 -7.53 -0.49 -23.96
CA SER A 157 -7.99 -1.87 -23.77
C SER A 157 -7.62 -2.47 -22.42
N GLN A 158 -6.98 -1.70 -21.53
CA GLN A 158 -6.39 -2.20 -20.28
C GLN A 158 -7.12 -1.62 -19.04
N PRO A 159 -8.27 -2.20 -18.64
CA PRO A 159 -9.07 -1.67 -17.53
C PRO A 159 -8.41 -1.79 -16.16
N LEU A 160 -7.45 -2.72 -16.01
CA LEU A 160 -6.69 -2.92 -14.77
C LEU A 160 -5.66 -1.81 -14.51
N CYS A 161 -5.35 -1.03 -15.55
CA CYS A 161 -4.45 0.12 -15.42
C CYS A 161 -5.22 1.36 -14.96
N ALA A 162 -5.26 1.58 -13.64
CA ALA A 162 -5.93 2.71 -13.02
C ALA A 162 -5.33 4.07 -13.44
N MET A 163 -4.02 4.14 -13.60
CA MET A 163 -3.31 5.33 -14.06
C MET A 163 -2.12 4.95 -14.94
N HIS A 164 -1.87 5.73 -15.99
CA HIS A 164 -0.78 5.54 -16.94
C HIS A 164 0.04 6.81 -17.12
N ALA A 165 1.31 6.67 -17.48
CA ALA A 165 2.19 7.77 -17.84
C ALA A 165 1.84 8.31 -19.23
N HIS A 166 2.10 9.60 -19.45
CA HIS A 166 1.96 10.21 -20.77
C HIS A 166 3.32 10.28 -21.46
N ARG A 167 3.56 9.38 -22.41
CA ARG A 167 4.77 9.29 -23.21
C ARG A 167 4.44 9.44 -24.69
N TRP A 168 5.24 10.23 -25.41
CA TRP A 168 5.20 10.24 -26.87
C TRP A 168 5.70 8.90 -27.41
N TRP A 169 6.87 8.46 -26.93
CA TRP A 169 7.51 7.23 -27.39
C TRP A 169 7.19 6.07 -26.44
N LEU A 170 6.50 5.07 -26.98
CA LEU A 170 6.08 3.88 -26.26
C LEU A 170 6.99 2.69 -26.59
N SER A 171 7.16 1.80 -25.62
CA SER A 171 7.80 0.52 -25.87
C SER A 171 6.89 -0.39 -26.69
N ARG A 172 7.52 -1.20 -27.54
CA ARG A 172 6.84 -2.08 -28.48
C ARG A 172 6.40 -3.36 -27.78
N SER A 173 5.19 -3.83 -28.07
CA SER A 173 4.70 -5.11 -27.53
C SER A 173 5.38 -6.29 -28.22
N SER A 174 5.66 -7.35 -27.46
CA SER A 174 6.18 -8.63 -27.97
C SER A 174 5.14 -9.44 -28.76
N SER A 175 3.84 -9.15 -28.57
CA SER A 175 2.72 -9.82 -29.23
C SER A 175 2.24 -9.13 -30.51
N GLY A 176 2.82 -7.98 -30.87
CA GLY A 176 2.44 -7.23 -32.07
C GLY A 176 2.93 -7.90 -33.36
N ASP A 177 2.05 -8.05 -34.34
CA ASP A 177 2.39 -8.59 -35.66
C ASP A 177 3.02 -7.48 -36.52
N PHE A 178 4.36 -7.41 -36.56
CA PHE A 178 5.11 -6.31 -37.22
C PHE A 178 5.26 -6.46 -38.74
N SER A 179 4.26 -7.04 -39.42
CA SER A 179 4.29 -7.17 -40.88
C SER A 179 3.92 -5.85 -41.57
N GLY A 180 4.92 -4.97 -41.68
CA GLY A 180 4.91 -3.80 -42.57
C GLY A 180 4.12 -2.60 -42.07
N SER A 181 4.79 -1.62 -41.44
CA SER A 181 4.21 -0.29 -41.25
C SER A 181 5.17 0.77 -41.79
N ASN A 182 4.76 1.47 -42.84
CA ASN A 182 5.34 2.76 -43.20
C ASN A 182 4.99 3.77 -42.09
N THR A 183 5.81 4.81 -41.93
CA THR A 183 5.78 5.81 -40.84
C THR A 183 4.52 6.69 -40.77
N SER A 184 3.45 6.34 -41.48
CA SER A 184 2.21 7.13 -41.59
C SER A 184 0.93 6.37 -41.20
N ASP A 185 0.99 5.10 -40.80
CA ASP A 185 -0.20 4.34 -40.43
C ASP A 185 -0.63 4.61 -38.97
N PRO A 186 -1.95 4.63 -38.68
CA PRO A 186 -2.44 4.81 -37.32
C PRO A 186 -1.95 3.68 -36.42
N VAL A 187 -1.55 4.03 -35.19
CA VAL A 187 -1.16 3.08 -34.13
C VAL A 187 -2.23 2.00 -34.02
N GLN A 188 -1.89 0.77 -34.42
CA GLN A 188 -2.78 -0.38 -34.24
C GLN A 188 -2.84 -0.74 -32.75
N SER A 189 -4.05 -0.96 -32.24
CA SER A 189 -4.28 -1.43 -30.88
C SER A 189 -3.49 -2.72 -30.62
N GLY A 190 -2.70 -2.76 -29.54
CA GLY A 190 -1.87 -3.91 -29.17
C GLY A 190 -0.43 -3.90 -29.72
N ALA A 191 -0.03 -2.93 -30.54
CA ALA A 191 1.35 -2.84 -31.05
C ALA A 191 2.36 -2.30 -30.02
N TYR A 192 1.88 -1.58 -29.00
CA TYR A 192 2.68 -0.91 -27.98
C TYR A 192 2.22 -1.29 -26.58
N ASN A 193 3.16 -1.34 -25.64
CA ASN A 193 2.86 -1.57 -24.23
C ASN A 193 2.18 -0.34 -23.63
N CYS A 194 1.16 -0.56 -22.80
CA CYS A 194 0.56 0.50 -22.00
C CYS A 194 1.59 0.97 -20.94
N PRO A 195 1.94 2.27 -20.88
CA PRO A 195 2.85 2.82 -19.88
C PRO A 195 2.15 2.92 -18.52
N CYS A 196 1.76 1.78 -17.95
CA CYS A 196 0.94 1.72 -16.75
C CYS A 196 1.75 2.09 -15.51
N ARG A 197 1.23 3.02 -14.70
CA ARG A 197 1.85 3.43 -13.41
C ARG A 197 1.20 2.78 -12.21
N VAL A 198 -0.09 2.50 -12.29
CA VAL A 198 -0.87 1.96 -11.17
C VAL A 198 -1.74 0.82 -11.67
N LEU A 199 -1.45 -0.39 -11.21
CA LEU A 199 -2.22 -1.59 -11.45
C LEU A 199 -2.95 -1.97 -10.15
N ILE A 200 -4.28 -1.96 -10.21
CA ILE A 200 -5.13 -2.36 -9.09
C ILE A 200 -6.09 -3.43 -9.60
N ASP A 201 -5.95 -4.65 -9.08
CA ASP A 201 -6.90 -5.73 -9.29
C ASP A 201 -7.23 -6.39 -7.96
N VAL A 202 -8.34 -5.97 -7.37
CA VAL A 202 -8.73 -6.34 -6.01
C VAL A 202 -10.12 -6.95 -6.01
N ASP A 203 -10.27 -8.09 -5.35
CA ASP A 203 -11.55 -8.60 -4.89
C ASP A 203 -11.52 -8.64 -3.36
N LEU A 204 -12.20 -7.69 -2.73
CA LEU A 204 -12.15 -7.49 -1.28
C LEU A 204 -13.10 -8.42 -0.51
N ALA A 205 -14.08 -9.04 -1.18
CA ALA A 205 -15.06 -9.90 -0.53
C ALA A 205 -15.56 -10.99 -1.50
N PRO A 206 -14.73 -12.02 -1.77
CA PRO A 206 -15.12 -13.09 -2.67
C PRO A 206 -16.41 -13.77 -2.19
N SER A 207 -17.30 -14.07 -3.13
CA SER A 207 -18.64 -14.58 -2.79
C SER A 207 -18.68 -16.06 -2.42
N THR A 208 -17.70 -16.85 -2.86
CA THR A 208 -17.64 -18.30 -2.64
C THR A 208 -16.27 -18.74 -2.14
N TYR A 209 -16.24 -19.88 -1.45
CA TYR A 209 -14.98 -20.51 -1.03
C TYR A 209 -14.11 -20.87 -2.24
N SER A 210 -14.70 -21.37 -3.33
CA SER A 210 -13.97 -21.72 -4.55
C SER A 210 -13.28 -20.53 -5.22
N ALA A 211 -13.97 -19.39 -5.33
CA ALA A 211 -13.40 -18.16 -5.90
C ALA A 211 -12.26 -17.59 -5.05
N TRP A 212 -12.31 -17.82 -3.73
CA TRP A 212 -11.22 -17.46 -2.84
C TRP A 212 -10.09 -18.47 -2.85
N SER A 213 -10.38 -19.77 -2.88
CA SER A 213 -9.36 -20.84 -2.85
C SER A 213 -8.54 -20.87 -4.14
N ASP A 214 -9.17 -20.77 -5.31
CA ASP A 214 -8.52 -20.68 -6.61
C ASP A 214 -8.95 -19.39 -7.34
N PRO A 215 -8.34 -18.24 -6.99
CA PRO A 215 -8.69 -16.97 -7.60
C PRO A 215 -8.17 -16.87 -9.05
N PRO A 216 -8.75 -15.97 -9.86
CA PRO A 216 -8.28 -15.72 -11.23
C PRO A 216 -6.78 -15.41 -11.30
N ASP A 217 -6.12 -15.96 -12.33
CA ASP A 217 -4.70 -15.75 -12.59
C ASP A 217 -4.45 -14.34 -13.16
N ALA A 218 -3.64 -13.56 -12.46
CA ALA A 218 -3.25 -12.21 -12.86
C ALA A 218 -1.85 -12.15 -13.49
N THR A 219 -1.12 -13.27 -13.59
CA THR A 219 0.28 -13.31 -14.03
C THR A 219 0.47 -12.67 -15.41
N ALA A 220 -0.38 -13.01 -16.39
CA ALA A 220 -0.29 -12.46 -17.74
C ALA A 220 -0.59 -10.96 -17.77
N ALA A 221 -1.61 -10.51 -17.02
CA ALA A 221 -1.99 -9.10 -16.95
C ALA A 221 -0.91 -8.25 -16.28
N VAL A 222 -0.33 -8.75 -15.18
CA VAL A 222 0.80 -8.10 -14.50
C VAL A 222 2.01 -8.02 -15.41
N ALA A 223 2.35 -9.10 -16.12
CA ALA A 223 3.46 -9.11 -17.07
C ALA A 223 3.26 -8.08 -18.21
N GLU A 224 2.06 -8.02 -18.78
CA GLU A 224 1.75 -7.08 -19.86
C GLU A 224 1.83 -5.61 -19.40
N LEU A 225 1.25 -5.29 -18.24
CA LEU A 225 1.21 -3.91 -17.73
C LEU A 225 2.55 -3.47 -17.16
N ALA A 226 3.36 -4.40 -16.64
CA ALA A 226 4.71 -4.12 -16.17
C ALA A 226 5.73 -4.02 -17.33
N ALA A 227 5.42 -4.52 -18.53
CA ALA A 227 6.35 -4.54 -19.68
C ALA A 227 6.82 -3.15 -20.16
N SER A 228 6.10 -2.08 -19.79
CA SER A 228 6.53 -0.71 -20.06
C SER A 228 7.67 -0.23 -19.16
N GLY A 229 7.84 -0.84 -17.98
CA GLY A 229 8.74 -0.37 -16.93
C GLY A 229 8.24 0.86 -16.15
N ASP A 230 7.00 1.32 -16.40
CA ASP A 230 6.42 2.50 -15.76
C ASP A 230 5.67 2.17 -14.44
N LEU A 231 5.58 0.89 -14.05
CA LEU A 231 4.74 0.44 -12.94
C LEU A 231 5.30 0.88 -11.57
N GLU A 232 4.51 1.66 -10.84
CA GLU A 232 4.88 2.24 -9.55
C GLU A 232 4.04 1.72 -8.38
N ILE A 233 2.77 1.36 -8.61
CA ILE A 233 1.89 0.77 -7.61
C ILE A 233 1.32 -0.52 -8.17
N LEU A 234 1.56 -1.62 -7.44
CA LEU A 234 0.97 -2.93 -7.70
C LEU A 234 0.13 -3.32 -6.48
N GLN A 235 -1.19 -3.41 -6.66
CA GLN A 235 -2.10 -3.87 -5.62
C GLN A 235 -2.96 -5.01 -6.15
N LEU A 236 -2.74 -6.20 -5.59
CA LEU A 236 -3.48 -7.41 -5.90
C LEU A 236 -4.08 -7.98 -4.61
N VAL A 237 -5.38 -8.22 -4.64
CA VAL A 237 -6.10 -8.88 -3.53
C VAL A 237 -6.95 -9.98 -4.12
N ASN A 238 -6.79 -11.22 -3.65
CA ASN A 238 -7.48 -12.40 -4.17
C ASN A 238 -7.29 -12.58 -5.68
N ARG A 239 -6.03 -12.50 -6.13
CA ARG A 239 -5.60 -12.77 -7.52
C ARG A 239 -4.36 -13.63 -7.52
N ARG A 240 -4.36 -14.70 -8.30
CA ARG A 240 -3.23 -15.64 -8.32
C ARG A 240 -2.05 -15.00 -9.07
N LEU A 241 -0.93 -14.88 -8.37
CA LEU A 241 0.37 -14.43 -8.86
C LEU A 241 1.47 -15.22 -8.10
N PRO A 242 1.72 -16.49 -8.50
CA PRO A 242 2.64 -17.36 -7.76
C PRO A 242 4.08 -16.87 -7.79
N GLU A 243 4.49 -16.31 -8.92
CA GLU A 243 5.80 -15.71 -9.15
C GLU A 243 5.62 -14.36 -9.83
N LEU A 244 6.45 -13.39 -9.45
CA LEU A 244 6.51 -12.13 -10.19
C LEU A 244 7.11 -12.41 -11.57
N PRO A 245 6.47 -11.96 -12.66
CA PRO A 245 6.91 -12.26 -14.01
C PRO A 245 8.34 -11.75 -14.21
N GLU A 246 9.17 -12.53 -14.92
CA GLU A 246 10.48 -12.05 -15.34
C GLU A 246 10.30 -10.77 -16.14
N MET A 247 10.72 -9.66 -15.55
CA MET A 247 10.78 -8.41 -16.28
C MET A 247 12.03 -8.49 -17.14
N LEU A 248 11.84 -9.05 -18.34
CA LEU A 248 12.88 -9.13 -19.35
C LEU A 248 13.55 -7.76 -19.44
N PRO A 249 14.87 -7.64 -19.18
CA PRO A 249 15.60 -6.50 -19.67
C PRO A 249 15.49 -6.60 -21.18
N PHE A 250 14.57 -5.83 -21.79
CA PHE A 250 14.43 -5.83 -23.23
C PHE A 250 15.74 -5.28 -23.79
N ALA A 251 16.58 -6.22 -24.21
CA ALA A 251 17.81 -5.96 -24.91
C ALA A 251 17.46 -5.06 -26.08
N LEU A 252 18.03 -3.84 -26.06
CA LEU A 252 18.13 -3.02 -27.25
C LEU A 252 18.89 -3.83 -28.29
N ALA A 253 18.15 -4.51 -29.15
CA ALA A 253 18.62 -4.92 -30.47
C ALA A 253 18.87 -3.63 -31.26
N ASN A 254 20.01 -3.00 -30.97
CA ASN A 254 20.89 -2.21 -31.83
C ASN A 254 21.68 -1.21 -30.97
N GLY A 255 22.91 -1.60 -30.64
CA GLY A 255 24.07 -0.70 -30.55
C GLY A 255 23.98 0.49 -29.58
N SER A 256 24.76 0.39 -28.51
CA SER A 256 25.47 1.50 -27.85
C SER A 256 24.73 2.47 -26.93
N ASP A 257 23.60 2.10 -26.32
CA ASP A 257 23.08 2.84 -25.17
C ASP A 257 23.14 2.00 -23.88
N TRP A 258 24.20 2.21 -23.10
CA TRP A 258 24.46 1.58 -21.81
C TRP A 258 23.76 2.32 -20.64
N LEU A 259 22.83 3.23 -20.95
CA LEU A 259 22.23 4.20 -20.01
C LEU A 259 20.76 3.95 -19.63
N THR A 260 20.09 2.93 -20.16
CA THR A 260 18.69 2.63 -19.82
C THR A 260 18.51 1.21 -19.30
N ARG A 261 19.13 0.93 -18.16
CA ARG A 261 18.60 -0.04 -17.21
C ARG A 261 17.45 0.68 -16.52
N TYR A 262 16.20 0.48 -16.95
CA TYR A 262 15.06 1.06 -16.25
C TYR A 262 14.95 0.30 -14.92
N PRO A 263 15.30 0.91 -13.76
CA PRO A 263 15.01 0.29 -12.49
C PRO A 263 13.51 0.10 -12.43
N LEU A 264 13.10 -1.08 -11.98
CA LEU A 264 11.70 -1.34 -11.70
C LEU A 264 11.32 -0.45 -10.53
N SER A 265 10.72 0.69 -10.85
CA SER A 265 10.42 1.74 -9.87
C SER A 265 9.11 1.43 -9.15
N CYS A 266 8.99 0.22 -8.58
CA CYS A 266 7.84 -0.09 -7.74
C CYS A 266 8.01 0.61 -6.39
N PHE A 267 7.05 1.47 -6.08
CA PHE A 267 7.03 2.33 -4.90
C PHE A 267 6.12 1.78 -3.80
N SER A 268 5.07 1.06 -4.19
CA SER A 268 4.13 0.41 -3.26
C SER A 268 3.68 -0.93 -3.84
N SER A 269 3.92 -1.99 -3.10
CA SER A 269 3.46 -3.33 -3.45
C SER A 269 2.57 -3.90 -2.33
N ALA A 270 1.36 -4.31 -2.70
CA ALA A 270 0.43 -5.00 -1.83
C ALA A 270 -0.06 -6.27 -2.53
N LEU A 271 0.39 -7.42 -2.05
CA LEU A 271 0.08 -8.75 -2.56
C LEU A 271 -0.63 -9.53 -1.45
N VAL A 272 -1.96 -9.52 -1.46
CA VAL A 272 -2.77 -10.20 -0.45
C VAL A 272 -3.51 -11.36 -1.09
N TYR A 273 -3.30 -12.56 -0.52
CA TYR A 273 -3.96 -13.79 -0.96
C TYR A 273 -3.63 -14.16 -2.42
N THR A 274 -2.38 -13.91 -2.82
CA THR A 274 -1.90 -14.04 -4.20
C THR A 274 -1.22 -15.36 -4.54
N HIS A 275 -1.08 -16.28 -3.58
CA HIS A 275 -0.32 -17.53 -3.76
C HIS A 275 1.16 -17.33 -4.09
N THR A 276 1.71 -16.15 -3.83
CA THR A 276 3.12 -15.84 -4.09
C THR A 276 4.02 -16.69 -3.18
N THR A 277 4.87 -17.52 -3.78
CA THR A 277 5.72 -18.47 -3.05
C THR A 277 7.14 -17.95 -2.81
N SER A 278 7.61 -17.05 -3.66
CA SER A 278 8.91 -16.41 -3.52
C SER A 278 8.93 -15.07 -4.24
N LEU A 279 9.87 -14.20 -3.87
CA LEU A 279 10.23 -13.05 -4.67
C LEU A 279 11.49 -13.36 -5.49
N PRO A 280 11.57 -12.94 -6.75
CA PRO A 280 12.74 -13.16 -7.57
C PRO A 280 13.91 -12.30 -7.08
N SER A 281 15.14 -12.71 -7.38
CA SER A 281 16.36 -12.02 -6.91
C SER A 281 16.45 -10.56 -7.36
N TRP A 282 15.92 -10.25 -8.56
CA TRP A 282 15.88 -8.89 -9.08
C TRP A 282 14.96 -7.96 -8.28
N ALA A 283 14.08 -8.47 -7.41
CA ALA A 283 13.28 -7.63 -6.51
C ALA A 283 14.15 -6.81 -5.54
N ALA A 284 15.40 -7.22 -5.32
CA ALA A 284 16.40 -6.43 -4.59
C ALA A 284 16.78 -5.12 -5.31
N GLU A 285 16.39 -4.92 -6.58
CA GLU A 285 16.61 -3.69 -7.35
C GLU A 285 15.53 -2.62 -7.11
N PHE A 286 14.52 -2.87 -6.27
CA PHE A 286 13.48 -1.89 -5.93
C PHE A 286 13.98 -0.77 -5.00
N THR A 287 14.72 0.19 -5.53
CA THR A 287 15.33 1.27 -4.72
C THR A 287 14.33 2.28 -4.17
N GLU A 288 13.19 2.46 -4.84
CA GLU A 288 12.17 3.48 -4.50
C GLU A 288 10.99 2.92 -3.69
N LEU A 289 11.03 1.64 -3.28
CA LEU A 289 9.92 1.00 -2.57
C LEU A 289 9.73 1.63 -1.18
N GLN A 290 8.52 2.08 -0.87
CA GLN A 290 8.14 2.68 0.41
C GLN A 290 7.19 1.83 1.24
N PHE A 291 6.41 0.98 0.57
CA PHE A 291 5.39 0.14 1.19
C PHE A 291 5.46 -1.27 0.61
N LEU A 292 5.63 -2.28 1.48
CA LEU A 292 5.59 -3.69 1.12
C LEU A 292 4.61 -4.42 2.04
N HIS A 293 3.56 -4.99 1.46
CA HIS A 293 2.61 -5.87 2.15
C HIS A 293 2.48 -7.16 1.35
N ILE A 294 2.88 -8.28 1.95
CA ILE A 294 2.65 -9.61 1.39
C ILE A 294 1.93 -10.46 2.44
N GLU A 295 0.73 -10.92 2.11
CA GLU A 295 -0.09 -11.75 2.98
C GLU A 295 -0.54 -13.04 2.27
N GLY A 296 -0.22 -14.19 2.86
CA GLY A 296 -0.59 -15.51 2.37
C GLY A 296 -1.93 -16.01 2.91
N LYS A 297 -2.31 -17.24 2.56
CA LYS A 297 -3.45 -17.95 3.16
C LYS A 297 -2.91 -19.11 4.00
N SER A 298 -3.52 -19.38 5.14
CA SER A 298 -3.03 -20.40 6.08
C SER A 298 -3.01 -21.82 5.50
N GLN A 299 -3.86 -22.09 4.50
CA GLN A 299 -4.04 -23.41 3.86
C GLN A 299 -3.64 -23.40 2.38
N SER A 300 -2.98 -22.34 1.89
CA SER A 300 -2.54 -22.26 0.49
C SER A 300 -1.05 -21.95 0.41
N LEU A 301 -0.57 -21.85 -0.83
CA LEU A 301 0.76 -21.35 -1.14
C LEU A 301 0.93 -19.94 -0.56
N SER A 302 2.05 -19.76 0.11
CA SER A 302 2.51 -18.53 0.76
C SER A 302 4.04 -18.47 0.60
N LEU A 303 4.67 -17.40 1.04
CA LEU A 303 6.12 -17.25 0.90
C LEU A 303 6.83 -18.41 1.61
N ALA A 304 7.65 -19.14 0.86
CA ALA A 304 8.53 -20.17 1.39
C ALA A 304 9.97 -19.67 1.51
N THR A 305 10.38 -18.75 0.62
CA THR A 305 11.72 -18.16 0.61
C THR A 305 11.67 -16.70 0.20
N LEU A 306 12.67 -15.93 0.66
CA LEU A 306 12.94 -14.57 0.22
C LEU A 306 14.43 -14.46 -0.18
N PRO A 307 14.78 -13.65 -1.20
CA PRO A 307 16.18 -13.41 -1.54
C PRO A 307 16.94 -12.78 -0.38
N GLN A 308 18.13 -13.29 -0.02
CA GLN A 308 18.89 -12.79 1.14
C GLN A 308 19.22 -11.29 1.08
N GLU A 309 19.48 -10.78 -0.13
CA GLU A 309 19.81 -9.37 -0.39
C GLU A 309 18.57 -8.52 -0.72
N LEU A 310 17.35 -9.03 -0.51
CA LEU A 310 16.11 -8.35 -0.90
C LEU A 310 16.07 -6.91 -0.40
N PHE A 311 16.41 -6.68 0.86
CA PHE A 311 16.29 -5.38 1.50
C PHE A 311 17.55 -4.51 1.42
N ALA A 312 18.63 -5.00 0.81
CA ALA A 312 19.94 -4.33 0.85
C ALA A 312 19.91 -2.91 0.24
N SER A 313 19.06 -2.67 -0.76
CA SER A 313 18.95 -1.37 -1.46
C SER A 313 17.69 -0.57 -1.14
N MET A 314 16.79 -1.09 -0.29
CA MET A 314 15.46 -0.54 -0.05
C MET A 314 15.45 0.58 1.01
N THR A 315 16.30 1.59 0.82
CA THR A 315 16.50 2.68 1.79
C THR A 315 15.29 3.58 1.98
N HIS A 316 14.35 3.62 1.03
CA HIS A 316 13.11 4.38 1.13
C HIS A 316 11.96 3.61 1.80
N LEU A 317 12.16 2.34 2.15
CA LEU A 317 11.11 1.48 2.70
C LEU A 317 10.72 1.93 4.11
N THR A 318 9.44 2.23 4.30
CA THR A 318 8.91 2.74 5.58
C THR A 318 7.98 1.74 6.27
N PHE A 319 7.35 0.85 5.49
CA PHE A 319 6.37 -0.12 5.99
C PHE A 319 6.63 -1.50 5.39
N VAL A 320 6.73 -2.50 6.26
CA VAL A 320 6.79 -3.92 5.91
C VAL A 320 5.73 -4.68 6.69
N HIS A 321 4.86 -5.38 5.97
CA HIS A 321 3.92 -6.34 6.53
C HIS A 321 4.09 -7.68 5.84
N LEU A 322 4.47 -8.70 6.60
CA LEU A 322 4.51 -10.09 6.17
C LEU A 322 3.55 -10.89 7.06
N GLY A 323 2.45 -11.35 6.44
CA GLY A 323 1.39 -12.06 7.15
C GLY A 323 1.12 -13.44 6.57
N VAL A 324 0.91 -14.44 7.44
CA VAL A 324 0.47 -15.78 7.07
C VAL A 324 1.43 -16.47 6.10
N HIS A 325 2.66 -16.67 6.58
CA HIS A 325 3.72 -17.39 5.87
C HIS A 325 4.23 -18.54 6.76
N PRO A 326 3.42 -19.59 6.99
CA PRO A 326 3.75 -20.65 7.94
C PRO A 326 5.02 -21.41 7.58
N THR A 327 5.43 -21.46 6.31
CA THR A 327 6.61 -22.21 5.86
C THR A 327 7.88 -21.37 5.75
N LEU A 328 7.81 -20.05 5.92
CA LEU A 328 8.96 -19.15 5.81
C LEU A 328 9.84 -19.26 7.06
N ARG A 329 11.04 -19.82 6.89
CA ARG A 329 11.96 -20.13 7.98
C ARG A 329 12.88 -19.00 8.38
N GLU A 330 13.24 -18.15 7.42
CA GLU A 330 14.27 -17.12 7.56
C GLU A 330 13.83 -15.85 6.84
N LEU A 331 14.21 -14.71 7.42
CA LEU A 331 14.03 -13.39 6.82
C LEU A 331 15.38 -12.89 6.29
N PRO A 332 15.40 -12.12 5.20
CA PRO A 332 16.61 -11.53 4.67
C PRO A 332 17.16 -10.43 5.58
N ALA A 333 18.43 -10.07 5.38
CA ALA A 333 19.12 -9.05 6.18
C ALA A 333 18.39 -7.70 6.13
N PHE A 334 18.38 -6.96 7.24
CA PHE A 334 17.65 -5.70 7.36
C PHE A 334 18.51 -4.45 7.20
N GLY A 335 19.84 -4.57 7.01
CA GLY A 335 20.76 -3.42 7.05
C GLY A 335 20.46 -2.30 6.03
N GLY A 336 19.75 -2.58 4.93
CA GLY A 336 19.31 -1.54 3.99
C GLY A 336 18.07 -0.73 4.42
N LEU A 337 17.32 -1.19 5.43
CA LEU A 337 16.01 -0.66 5.85
C LEU A 337 16.11 0.56 6.79
N THR A 338 17.02 1.49 6.48
CA THR A 338 17.37 2.64 7.36
C THR A 338 16.22 3.60 7.70
N ASN A 339 15.18 3.67 6.87
CA ASN A 339 13.99 4.51 7.09
C ASN A 339 12.74 3.73 7.52
N LEU A 340 12.88 2.46 7.89
CA LEU A 340 11.73 1.63 8.27
C LEU A 340 11.08 2.16 9.55
N ARG A 341 9.78 2.40 9.49
CA ARG A 341 8.96 2.93 10.60
C ARG A 341 8.00 1.89 11.17
N SER A 342 7.55 0.94 10.36
CA SER A 342 6.60 -0.08 10.79
C SER A 342 6.99 -1.44 10.24
N MET A 343 7.14 -2.41 11.14
CA MET A 343 7.33 -3.81 10.81
C MET A 343 6.24 -4.65 11.47
N THR A 344 5.59 -5.49 10.67
CA THR A 344 4.54 -6.39 11.13
C THR A 344 4.79 -7.78 10.59
N LEU A 345 4.98 -8.74 11.48
CA LEU A 345 5.18 -10.15 11.20
C LEU A 345 4.06 -10.93 11.88
N VAL A 346 3.22 -11.61 11.12
CA VAL A 346 1.98 -12.25 11.62
C VAL A 346 1.90 -13.66 11.10
N VAL A 347 1.64 -14.65 11.96
CA VAL A 347 1.57 -16.07 11.59
C VAL A 347 2.82 -16.52 10.82
N MET A 348 3.96 -16.49 11.50
CA MET A 348 5.25 -16.95 11.00
C MET A 348 5.64 -18.25 11.72
N SER A 349 4.93 -19.34 11.41
CA SER A 349 4.97 -20.58 12.21
C SER A 349 6.35 -21.22 12.31
N GLU A 350 7.14 -21.18 11.24
CA GLU A 350 8.47 -21.79 11.16
C GLU A 350 9.63 -20.79 11.38
N LEU A 351 9.33 -19.51 11.64
CA LEU A 351 10.36 -18.50 11.86
C LEU A 351 10.96 -18.66 13.26
N ARG A 352 12.27 -18.92 13.32
CA ARG A 352 12.98 -19.15 14.59
C ARG A 352 13.71 -17.92 15.14
N GLN A 353 14.23 -17.07 14.26
CA GLN A 353 15.08 -15.95 14.64
C GLN A 353 14.86 -14.77 13.69
N LEU A 354 15.08 -13.57 14.20
CA LEU A 354 15.13 -12.34 13.42
C LEU A 354 16.58 -12.00 13.05
N PRO A 355 16.83 -11.39 11.88
CA PRO A 355 18.17 -10.97 11.46
C PRO A 355 18.85 -10.04 12.49
N SER A 356 20.16 -10.21 12.71
CA SER A 356 20.95 -9.39 13.65
C SER A 356 20.88 -7.89 13.37
N ASP A 357 20.72 -7.53 12.10
CA ASP A 357 20.70 -6.14 11.62
C ASP A 357 19.40 -5.42 12.00
N LEU A 358 18.45 -6.10 12.66
CA LEU A 358 17.31 -5.45 13.31
C LEU A 358 17.77 -4.35 14.28
N THR A 359 18.96 -4.52 14.89
CA THR A 359 19.60 -3.51 15.75
C THR A 359 19.86 -2.16 15.06
N GLU A 360 19.91 -2.14 13.72
CA GLU A 360 20.17 -0.94 12.91
C GLU A 360 18.90 -0.14 12.58
N LEU A 361 17.71 -0.65 12.94
CA LEU A 361 16.42 -0.03 12.64
C LEU A 361 16.06 1.09 13.62
N HIS A 362 16.90 2.13 13.68
CA HIS A 362 16.77 3.24 14.64
C HIS A 362 15.49 4.07 14.47
N SER A 363 14.87 4.05 13.29
CA SER A 363 13.66 4.80 12.96
C SER A 363 12.35 4.03 13.22
N LEU A 364 12.42 2.81 13.76
CA LEU A 364 11.26 1.94 13.90
C LEU A 364 10.30 2.48 14.97
N GLU A 365 9.09 2.81 14.57
CA GLU A 365 8.02 3.35 15.42
C GLU A 365 7.03 2.26 15.86
N THR A 366 6.84 1.22 15.04
CA THR A 366 5.91 0.12 15.30
C THR A 366 6.56 -1.22 14.99
N PHE A 367 6.56 -2.12 15.96
CA PHE A 367 6.99 -3.50 15.77
C PHE A 367 5.95 -4.48 16.33
N LEU A 368 5.37 -5.29 15.45
CA LEU A 368 4.38 -6.30 15.77
C LEU A 368 4.91 -7.68 15.39
N LEU A 369 5.04 -8.56 16.38
CA LEU A 369 5.36 -9.97 16.21
C LEU A 369 4.19 -10.79 16.76
N LEU A 370 3.30 -11.22 15.87
CA LEU A 370 2.05 -11.88 16.21
C LEU A 370 2.08 -13.33 15.75
N MET A 371 1.55 -14.24 16.58
CA MET A 371 1.44 -15.67 16.26
C MET A 371 2.70 -16.30 15.62
N SER A 372 3.88 -16.08 16.21
CA SER A 372 5.17 -16.55 15.68
C SER A 372 5.86 -17.44 16.71
N PRO A 373 5.37 -18.68 16.96
CA PRO A 373 5.60 -19.43 18.20
C PRO A 373 7.05 -19.90 18.41
N LEU A 374 7.83 -20.05 17.35
CA LEU A 374 9.19 -20.58 17.40
C LEU A 374 10.28 -19.52 17.57
N VAL A 375 9.94 -18.24 17.69
CA VAL A 375 10.93 -17.16 17.87
C VAL A 375 11.52 -17.22 19.27
N GLU A 376 12.74 -17.78 19.37
CA GLU A 376 13.43 -18.02 20.64
C GLU A 376 14.06 -16.75 21.23
N THR A 377 14.58 -15.87 20.38
CA THR A 377 15.33 -14.67 20.78
C THR A 377 15.06 -13.54 19.80
N ILE A 378 15.17 -12.29 20.27
CA ILE A 378 15.13 -11.09 19.43
C ILE A 378 16.47 -10.33 19.59
N PRO A 379 17.01 -9.75 18.52
CA PRO A 379 18.18 -8.87 18.61
C PRO A 379 17.98 -7.68 19.55
N ASP A 380 19.05 -7.00 19.92
CA ASP A 380 18.99 -5.89 20.88
C ASP A 380 18.10 -4.73 20.40
N LEU A 381 17.07 -4.39 21.18
CA LEU A 381 16.12 -3.32 20.88
C LEU A 381 16.54 -1.97 21.48
N SER A 382 17.68 -1.89 22.17
CA SER A 382 18.11 -0.67 22.86
C SER A 382 18.24 0.54 21.92
N GLY A 383 18.69 0.32 20.68
CA GLY A 383 18.91 1.34 19.66
C GLY A 383 17.64 1.97 19.08
N MET A 384 16.46 1.46 19.42
CA MET A 384 15.15 1.97 18.97
C MET A 384 14.21 2.29 20.15
N LYS A 385 14.73 2.31 21.38
CA LYS A 385 13.96 2.62 22.59
C LYS A 385 13.24 3.97 22.54
N GLU A 386 13.84 4.98 21.92
CA GLU A 386 13.29 6.33 21.84
C GLU A 386 12.30 6.52 20.67
N SER A 387 12.40 5.69 19.63
CA SER A 387 11.56 5.79 18.43
C SER A 387 10.32 4.90 18.49
N LEU A 388 10.39 3.75 19.17
CA LEU A 388 9.27 2.83 19.30
C LEU A 388 8.10 3.46 20.08
N ASN A 389 6.95 3.53 19.42
CA ASN A 389 5.67 3.94 19.99
C ASN A 389 4.76 2.74 20.27
N VAL A 390 4.88 1.67 19.47
CA VAL A 390 4.08 0.46 19.59
C VAL A 390 4.98 -0.77 19.48
N LEU A 391 4.99 -1.60 20.51
CA LEU A 391 5.65 -2.91 20.50
C LEU A 391 4.66 -3.95 21.01
N VAL A 392 4.27 -4.89 20.13
CA VAL A 392 3.40 -6.01 20.49
C VAL A 392 4.12 -7.30 20.13
N ILE A 393 4.30 -8.16 21.13
CA ILE A 393 4.84 -9.50 20.96
C ILE A 393 3.82 -10.44 21.58
N GLU A 394 3.09 -11.18 20.77
CA GLU A 394 2.19 -12.22 21.27
C GLU A 394 2.97 -13.41 21.83
N PRO A 395 2.30 -14.32 22.57
CA PRO A 395 2.93 -15.52 23.11
C PRO A 395 3.80 -16.28 22.09
N THR A 396 5.08 -16.43 22.41
CA THR A 396 6.11 -17.14 21.62
C THR A 396 7.18 -17.72 22.55
N ALA A 397 8.09 -18.54 22.02
CA ALA A 397 9.16 -19.20 22.76
C ALA A 397 9.94 -18.25 23.71
N LEU A 398 10.28 -17.04 23.26
CA LEU A 398 11.00 -16.05 24.07
C LEU A 398 10.27 -15.65 25.37
N CYS A 399 8.96 -15.85 25.44
CA CYS A 399 8.14 -15.51 26.59
C CYS A 399 8.28 -16.48 27.76
N CYS A 400 8.77 -17.70 27.49
CA CYS A 400 8.85 -18.78 28.49
C CYS A 400 10.25 -19.39 28.60
N ASN A 401 11.13 -19.23 27.62
CA ASN A 401 12.46 -19.85 27.59
C ASN A 401 13.53 -19.14 28.45
N GLY A 402 13.15 -18.11 29.23
CA GLY A 402 14.07 -17.34 30.07
C GLY A 402 14.76 -16.15 29.37
N PHE A 403 14.46 -15.88 28.09
CA PHE A 403 15.05 -14.75 27.35
C PHE A 403 14.85 -13.40 28.05
N ARG A 404 13.69 -13.19 28.67
CA ARG A 404 13.29 -11.93 29.34
C ARG A 404 13.98 -11.70 30.70
N GLY A 405 15.00 -12.48 31.06
CA GLY A 405 15.67 -12.40 32.35
C GLY A 405 14.82 -12.89 33.53
N THR A 406 13.66 -13.49 33.25
CA THR A 406 12.86 -14.24 34.21
C THR A 406 13.30 -15.70 34.24
N ASP A 407 12.95 -16.44 35.30
CA ASP A 407 13.15 -17.88 35.32
C ASP A 407 12.44 -18.53 34.13
N CYS A 408 13.11 -19.51 33.50
CA CYS A 408 12.53 -20.28 32.42
C CYS A 408 11.36 -21.12 32.95
N ASP A 409 10.17 -20.93 32.37
CA ASP A 409 8.97 -21.69 32.68
C ASP A 409 8.28 -22.14 31.39
N LEU A 410 8.75 -23.26 30.85
CA LEU A 410 8.18 -23.90 29.66
C LEU A 410 6.78 -24.47 29.91
N SER A 411 6.32 -24.55 31.16
CA SER A 411 4.98 -25.02 31.53
C SER A 411 3.94 -23.89 31.55
N SER A 412 4.36 -22.64 31.41
CA SER A 412 3.48 -21.47 31.35
C SER A 412 2.52 -21.58 30.16
N ALA A 413 1.27 -21.14 30.36
CA ALA A 413 0.27 -21.05 29.28
C ALA A 413 0.67 -20.11 28.13
N VAL A 414 1.65 -19.22 28.36
CA VAL A 414 2.24 -18.37 27.31
C VAL A 414 3.21 -19.16 26.42
N CYS A 415 3.71 -20.29 26.93
CA CYS A 415 4.50 -21.24 26.17
C CYS A 415 3.57 -22.19 25.42
N GLY A 416 3.47 -22.04 24.09
CA GLY A 416 2.64 -22.92 23.25
C GLY A 416 1.23 -22.42 22.91
N THR A 417 0.85 -21.20 23.31
CA THR A 417 -0.37 -20.55 22.80
C THR A 417 -0.13 -19.95 21.40
N GLY A 418 0.02 -20.84 20.43
CA GLY A 418 0.17 -20.50 19.01
C GLY A 418 -0.49 -21.57 18.16
N LEU A 419 -1.83 -21.51 18.06
CA LEU A 419 -2.70 -22.17 17.10
C LEU A 419 -2.07 -23.23 16.17
N THR A 420 -1.75 -24.39 16.74
CA THR A 420 -1.98 -25.72 16.16
C THR A 420 -2.04 -26.69 17.34
N GLN A 421 -2.99 -27.64 17.32
CA GLN A 421 -2.99 -28.82 18.18
C GLN A 421 -1.77 -29.69 17.84
N SER A 422 -0.60 -29.20 18.22
CA SER A 422 0.65 -29.89 18.10
C SER A 422 1.24 -29.83 19.49
N ASP A 423 0.94 -30.86 20.28
CA ASP A 423 1.67 -31.19 21.52
C ASP A 423 3.19 -31.27 21.27
N SER A 424 3.63 -31.27 20.00
CA SER A 424 5.01 -31.37 19.53
C SER A 424 5.81 -30.05 19.53
N ILE A 425 5.19 -28.86 19.61
CA ILE A 425 5.98 -27.60 19.69
C ILE A 425 6.66 -27.48 21.05
N GLY A 426 5.98 -27.88 22.13
CA GLY A 426 6.54 -27.89 23.49
C GLY A 426 7.76 -28.79 23.63
N GLU A 427 7.84 -29.87 22.85
CA GLU A 427 8.99 -30.80 22.84
C GLU A 427 10.26 -30.21 22.19
N LEU A 428 10.14 -29.15 21.39
CA LEU A 428 11.28 -28.47 20.74
C LEU A 428 11.82 -27.27 21.54
N LEU A 429 11.12 -26.84 22.58
CA LEU A 429 11.49 -25.64 23.34
C LEU A 429 12.47 -26.00 24.46
N GLU A 430 13.59 -25.27 24.51
CA GLU A 430 14.60 -25.40 25.55
C GLU A 430 14.80 -24.09 26.29
N CYS A 431 15.16 -24.18 27.57
CA CYS A 431 15.56 -23.01 28.35
C CYS A 431 16.88 -22.45 27.83
N LEU A 432 16.92 -21.13 27.64
CA LEU A 432 18.13 -20.45 27.20
C LEU A 432 19.16 -20.34 28.33
N PRO A 433 20.46 -20.50 28.02
CA PRO A 433 21.51 -20.18 28.96
C PRO A 433 21.62 -18.67 29.18
N THR A 434 22.24 -18.26 30.28
CA THR A 434 22.36 -16.85 30.69
C THR A 434 22.98 -15.93 29.63
N GLU A 435 23.90 -16.42 28.80
CA GLU A 435 24.57 -15.65 27.75
C GLU A 435 23.65 -15.30 26.57
N ARG A 436 22.53 -16.00 26.43
CA ARG A 436 21.54 -15.76 25.37
C ARG A 436 20.31 -15.00 25.85
N GLN A 437 20.33 -14.49 27.08
CA GLN A 437 19.28 -13.62 27.60
C GLN A 437 19.30 -12.24 26.92
N ALA A 438 18.18 -11.54 26.99
CA ALA A 438 18.05 -10.18 26.50
C ALA A 438 19.08 -9.26 27.17
N THR A 439 19.59 -8.30 26.40
CA THR A 439 20.46 -7.24 26.91
C THR A 439 19.71 -6.39 27.94
N SER A 440 20.45 -5.68 28.81
CA SER A 440 19.84 -4.74 29.76
C SER A 440 18.99 -3.67 29.05
N GLY A 441 19.43 -3.19 27.90
CA GLY A 441 18.68 -2.21 27.10
C GLY A 441 17.37 -2.78 26.54
N THR A 442 17.37 -4.03 26.08
CA THR A 442 16.15 -4.71 25.63
C THR A 442 15.18 -4.96 26.79
N LEU A 443 15.69 -5.33 27.97
CA LEU A 443 14.86 -5.49 29.17
C LEU A 443 14.19 -4.17 29.59
N GLU A 444 14.88 -3.04 29.45
CA GLU A 444 14.28 -1.72 29.66
C GLU A 444 13.17 -1.41 28.65
N VAL A 445 13.35 -1.79 27.38
CA VAL A 445 12.29 -1.69 26.37
C VAL A 445 11.11 -2.57 26.75
N PHE A 446 11.35 -3.82 27.15
CA PHE A 446 10.27 -4.73 27.56
C PHE A 446 9.49 -4.23 28.77
N ALA A 447 10.17 -3.59 29.74
CA ALA A 447 9.50 -2.97 30.87
C ALA A 447 8.60 -1.79 30.45
N ALA A 448 8.95 -1.03 29.41
CA ALA A 448 8.12 0.05 28.88
C ALA A 448 6.85 -0.46 28.17
N PHE A 449 6.84 -1.71 27.70
CA PHE A 449 5.77 -2.34 26.93
C PHE A 449 5.20 -3.61 27.60
N GLU A 450 5.24 -3.67 28.93
CA GLU A 450 4.90 -4.88 29.71
C GLU A 450 3.49 -5.42 29.40
N THR A 451 2.52 -4.55 29.09
CA THR A 451 1.12 -4.94 28.81
C THR A 451 0.88 -5.48 27.41
N SER A 452 1.85 -5.33 26.50
CA SER A 452 1.74 -5.74 25.08
C SER A 452 2.72 -6.83 24.68
N ILE A 453 3.65 -7.20 25.56
CA ILE A 453 4.63 -8.26 25.34
C ILE A 453 4.25 -9.48 26.16
N CYS A 454 4.18 -10.64 25.49
CA CYS A 454 3.84 -11.93 26.11
C CYS A 454 2.50 -11.91 26.85
N ALA A 455 1.64 -10.94 26.55
CA ALA A 455 0.32 -10.84 27.14
C ALA A 455 -0.54 -11.99 26.59
N ASN A 456 -1.15 -12.76 27.48
CA ASN A 456 -2.13 -13.78 27.12
C ASN A 456 -3.42 -13.07 26.69
N ARG A 457 -3.44 -12.57 25.46
CA ARG A 457 -4.64 -12.04 24.83
C ARG A 457 -5.43 -13.23 24.35
N SER A 458 -6.73 -13.25 24.65
CA SER A 458 -7.64 -14.22 24.04
C SER A 458 -7.43 -14.13 22.52
N PRO A 459 -6.97 -15.22 21.87
CA PRO A 459 -6.70 -15.18 20.43
C PRO A 459 -7.99 -14.80 19.70
N PRO A 460 -7.91 -14.16 18.52
CA PRO A 460 -9.06 -14.17 17.62
C PRO A 460 -9.55 -15.61 17.49
N PRO A 461 -10.87 -15.86 17.59
CA PRO A 461 -11.38 -17.21 17.64
C PRO A 461 -10.81 -18.00 16.45
N PRO A 462 -10.09 -19.11 16.70
CA PRO A 462 -9.71 -19.96 15.59
C PRO A 462 -10.96 -20.47 14.87
N PRO A 463 -10.87 -20.81 13.58
CA PRO A 463 -11.93 -21.59 12.96
C PRO A 463 -12.24 -22.79 13.87
N PRO A 464 -13.52 -23.11 14.12
CA PRO A 464 -13.92 -24.02 15.19
C PRO A 464 -13.14 -25.33 15.12
N GLN A 465 -12.27 -25.57 16.11
CA GLN A 465 -11.72 -26.90 16.36
C GLN A 465 -12.56 -27.52 17.47
N SER A 466 -13.21 -28.64 17.16
CA SER A 466 -14.10 -29.34 18.07
C SER A 466 -13.33 -29.77 19.33
N ALA A 467 -13.74 -29.26 20.48
CA ALA A 467 -13.44 -29.87 21.75
C ALA A 467 -14.29 -31.15 21.89
N ASN A 468 -13.64 -32.30 21.81
CA ASN A 468 -14.01 -33.58 22.42
C ASN A 468 -12.74 -34.42 22.32
N GLY A 469 -12.02 -34.69 23.40
CA GLY A 469 -12.40 -35.74 24.33
C GLY A 469 -11.59 -36.99 23.96
N SER A 470 -10.68 -37.37 24.85
CA SER A 470 -9.77 -38.51 24.74
C SER A 470 -10.43 -39.79 24.18
N GLU A 471 -10.05 -40.20 22.96
CA GLU A 471 -10.14 -41.58 22.51
C GLU A 471 -8.99 -41.87 21.55
N SER A 472 -8.17 -42.86 21.91
CA SER A 472 -7.08 -43.39 21.11
C SER A 472 -7.63 -44.01 19.83
N VAL A 473 -7.44 -43.36 18.68
CA VAL A 473 -7.73 -43.93 17.37
C VAL A 473 -6.42 -44.31 16.69
N ASN A 474 -6.33 -45.60 16.38
CA ASN A 474 -5.20 -46.24 15.72
C ASN A 474 -4.86 -45.60 14.37
N ALA A 475 -3.57 -45.55 14.07
CA ALA A 475 -3.03 -45.16 12.78
C ALA A 475 -3.63 -46.00 11.65
N GLY A 476 -4.34 -45.32 10.74
CA GLY A 476 -4.88 -45.92 9.53
C GLY A 476 -6.05 -45.12 8.99
N ASP A 477 -5.75 -44.21 8.06
CA ASP A 477 -6.68 -43.66 7.05
C ASP A 477 -7.75 -42.66 7.55
N SER A 478 -7.49 -41.34 7.44
CA SER A 478 -8.52 -40.29 7.27
C SER A 478 -7.93 -38.87 7.10
N SER A 479 -7.96 -38.39 5.86
CA SER A 479 -8.40 -37.06 5.40
C SER A 479 -8.31 -35.85 6.37
N GLN A 480 -7.48 -34.87 6.00
CA GLN A 480 -7.37 -33.52 6.58
C GLN A 480 -8.56 -32.58 6.21
N THR A 481 -9.82 -32.98 6.43
CA THR A 481 -11.01 -32.25 5.88
C THR A 481 -11.75 -31.31 6.84
N VAL A 482 -11.47 -31.33 8.14
CA VAL A 482 -12.39 -30.72 9.14
C VAL A 482 -12.46 -29.17 9.10
N PRO A 483 -11.37 -28.39 8.97
CA PRO A 483 -11.44 -26.93 9.03
C PRO A 483 -12.02 -26.27 7.77
N GLU A 484 -11.76 -26.86 6.59
CA GLU A 484 -12.26 -26.35 5.31
C GLU A 484 -13.78 -26.50 5.20
N ASP A 485 -14.30 -27.67 5.58
CA ASP A 485 -15.74 -27.94 5.58
C ASP A 485 -16.51 -26.94 6.46
N ILE A 486 -15.93 -26.49 7.58
CA ILE A 486 -16.56 -25.53 8.49
C ILE A 486 -16.57 -24.12 7.88
N LEU A 487 -15.45 -23.68 7.31
CA LEU A 487 -15.37 -22.39 6.64
C LEU A 487 -16.32 -22.34 5.43
N GLU A 488 -16.35 -23.39 4.62
CA GLU A 488 -17.25 -23.48 3.46
C GLU A 488 -18.73 -23.41 3.89
N ARG A 489 -19.12 -24.17 4.92
CA ARG A 489 -20.48 -24.10 5.49
C ARG A 489 -20.83 -22.71 6.02
N SER A 490 -19.89 -22.05 6.67
CA SER A 490 -20.03 -20.67 7.16
C SER A 490 -20.23 -19.67 6.00
N ILE A 491 -19.48 -19.81 4.92
CA ILE A 491 -19.63 -19.00 3.70
C ILE A 491 -20.99 -19.24 3.04
N LEU A 492 -21.40 -20.50 2.89
CA LEU A 492 -22.71 -20.86 2.35
C LEU A 492 -23.85 -20.30 3.22
N GLN A 493 -23.71 -20.35 4.55
CA GLN A 493 -24.67 -19.74 5.46
C GLN A 493 -24.75 -18.23 5.28
N CYS A 494 -23.71 -17.56 4.80
CA CYS A 494 -23.70 -16.12 4.55
C CYS A 494 -24.03 -15.72 3.12
N ALA A 495 -23.96 -16.62 2.14
CA ALA A 495 -24.34 -16.42 0.74
C ALA A 495 -23.95 -15.04 0.16
N GLY A 496 -22.77 -14.52 0.52
CA GLY A 496 -22.29 -13.20 0.11
C GLY A 496 -23.02 -11.97 0.67
N VAL A 497 -23.99 -12.13 1.58
CA VAL A 497 -24.75 -11.02 2.18
C VAL A 497 -24.09 -10.63 3.51
N GLN A 498 -23.58 -9.41 3.59
CA GLN A 498 -23.01 -8.86 4.83
C GLN A 498 -24.09 -8.54 5.87
N TYR A 499 -23.68 -8.53 7.14
CA TYR A 499 -24.43 -8.13 8.33
C TYR A 499 -25.66 -8.98 8.69
N ARG A 500 -25.98 -9.99 7.88
CA ARG A 500 -27.04 -10.95 8.24
C ARG A 500 -26.65 -11.78 9.45
N GLU A 501 -27.64 -12.14 10.25
CA GLU A 501 -27.47 -13.07 11.36
C GLU A 501 -27.10 -14.47 10.83
N CYS A 502 -26.12 -15.10 11.47
CA CYS A 502 -25.69 -16.46 11.16
C CYS A 502 -25.47 -17.25 12.45
N LYS A 503 -25.18 -18.56 12.36
CA LYS A 503 -25.06 -19.46 13.50
C LYS A 503 -23.63 -19.95 13.58
N LEU A 504 -22.99 -19.74 14.72
CA LEU A 504 -21.65 -20.24 14.97
C LEU A 504 -21.71 -21.74 15.23
N GLU A 505 -20.98 -22.51 14.43
CA GLU A 505 -20.89 -23.96 14.64
C GLU A 505 -20.22 -24.28 15.97
N GLY A 506 -20.83 -25.19 16.74
CA GLY A 506 -20.33 -25.61 18.06
C GLY A 506 -20.84 -24.81 19.26
N MET A 507 -21.55 -23.70 19.06
CA MET A 507 -21.99 -22.80 20.15
C MET A 507 -23.49 -22.90 20.51
N GLY A 508 -24.19 -23.92 19.97
CA GLY A 508 -25.61 -24.19 20.28
C GLY A 508 -26.59 -23.11 19.77
N PRO A 509 -27.87 -23.16 20.19
CA PRO A 509 -28.92 -22.23 19.71
C PRO A 509 -28.75 -20.77 20.16
N SER A 510 -27.78 -20.46 21.04
CA SER A 510 -27.51 -19.11 21.54
C SER A 510 -26.30 -18.44 20.87
N GLY A 511 -25.56 -19.16 20.01
CA GLY A 511 -24.39 -18.64 19.29
C GLY A 511 -24.76 -17.96 17.98
N SER A 512 -25.39 -16.78 18.05
CA SER A 512 -25.61 -15.93 16.87
C SER A 512 -24.32 -15.19 16.50
N GLY A 513 -23.90 -15.29 15.25
CA GLY A 513 -22.82 -14.49 14.66
C GLY A 513 -23.35 -13.48 13.65
N MET A 514 -22.43 -12.73 13.06
CA MET A 514 -22.71 -11.81 11.96
C MET A 514 -21.97 -12.26 10.71
N CYS A 515 -22.61 -12.21 9.55
CA CYS A 515 -21.90 -12.39 8.30
C CYS A 515 -21.05 -11.16 7.99
N SER A 516 -19.73 -11.31 7.89
CA SER A 516 -18.83 -10.21 7.54
C SER A 516 -17.68 -10.71 6.67
N SER A 517 -17.11 -9.81 5.87
CA SER A 517 -15.84 -10.03 5.20
C SER A 517 -14.76 -9.35 6.02
N GLU A 518 -14.01 -10.14 6.79
CA GLU A 518 -12.86 -9.66 7.56
C GLU A 518 -11.57 -10.00 6.80
N LEU A 519 -10.58 -9.11 6.83
CA LEU A 519 -9.26 -9.32 6.22
C LEU A 519 -9.31 -9.72 4.73
N PHE A 520 -10.25 -9.17 3.96
CA PHE A 520 -10.47 -9.53 2.54
C PHE A 520 -10.84 -11.01 2.26
N ARG A 521 -11.33 -11.72 3.28
CA ARG A 521 -11.83 -13.09 3.14
C ARG A 521 -13.26 -13.12 2.62
N PRO A 522 -13.75 -14.28 2.15
CA PRO A 522 -15.14 -14.44 1.81
C PRO A 522 -16.06 -14.05 2.96
N THR A 523 -17.25 -13.56 2.61
CA THR A 523 -18.26 -13.25 3.63
C THR A 523 -18.62 -14.54 4.35
N SER A 524 -18.28 -14.61 5.63
CA SER A 524 -18.44 -15.78 6.48
C SER A 524 -18.95 -15.35 7.85
N CYS A 525 -19.46 -16.31 8.61
CA CYS A 525 -20.01 -16.07 9.94
C CYS A 525 -18.90 -15.77 10.94
N THR A 526 -18.83 -14.52 11.41
CA THR A 526 -17.94 -14.09 12.50
C THR A 526 -18.68 -14.09 13.83
N GLY A 527 -17.99 -14.52 14.88
CA GLY A 527 -18.43 -14.39 16.27
C GLY A 527 -17.77 -13.23 17.01
N ASN A 528 -17.03 -12.37 16.30
CA ASN A 528 -16.27 -11.29 16.91
C ASN A 528 -17.22 -10.26 17.56
N PRO A 529 -17.23 -10.11 18.89
CA PRO A 529 -18.14 -9.20 19.58
C PRO A 529 -17.91 -7.74 19.18
N ASP A 530 -16.65 -7.34 18.94
CA ASP A 530 -16.29 -5.97 18.58
C ASP A 530 -16.75 -5.63 17.17
N ALA A 531 -16.71 -6.60 16.24
CA ALA A 531 -17.25 -6.41 14.90
C ALA A 531 -18.77 -6.23 14.91
N ILE A 532 -19.48 -7.04 15.70
CA ILE A 532 -20.94 -6.94 15.87
C ILE A 532 -21.31 -5.60 16.52
N GLU A 533 -20.60 -5.21 17.58
CA GLU A 533 -20.81 -3.95 18.28
C GLU A 533 -20.49 -2.73 17.39
N LEU A 534 -19.42 -2.80 16.59
CA LEU A 534 -19.10 -1.78 15.60
C LEU A 534 -20.28 -1.54 14.66
N ARG A 535 -20.86 -2.61 14.12
CA ARG A 535 -22.00 -2.46 13.20
C ARG A 535 -23.24 -1.86 13.87
N ARG A 536 -23.53 -2.25 15.13
CA ARG A 536 -24.62 -1.61 15.91
C ARG A 536 -24.40 -0.11 16.07
N ARG A 537 -23.17 0.30 16.40
CA ARG A 537 -22.82 1.73 16.56
C ARG A 537 -22.89 2.47 15.23
N GLN A 538 -22.46 1.86 14.13
CA GLN A 538 -22.58 2.44 12.79
C GLN A 538 -24.06 2.70 12.43
N ILE A 539 -24.94 1.72 12.64
CA ILE A 539 -26.39 1.86 12.41
C ILE A 539 -26.98 2.98 13.28
N ALA A 540 -26.66 2.99 14.57
CA ALA A 540 -27.17 3.98 15.51
C ALA A 540 -26.73 5.42 15.16
N ALA A 541 -25.47 5.58 14.72
CA ALA A 541 -24.92 6.86 14.29
C ALA A 541 -25.27 7.23 12.84
N ARG A 542 -25.86 6.32 12.06
CA ARG A 542 -26.14 6.45 10.62
C ARG A 542 -24.87 6.75 9.79
N VAL A 543 -23.79 6.07 10.14
CA VAL A 543 -22.50 6.14 9.45
C VAL A 543 -22.17 4.77 8.82
N GLY A 544 -21.23 4.73 7.89
CA GLY A 544 -20.84 3.54 7.15
C GLY A 544 -21.88 3.13 6.10
N PRO A 545 -21.86 1.84 5.66
CA PRO A 545 -22.81 1.32 4.69
C PRO A 545 -24.26 1.46 5.19
N SER A 546 -25.17 1.88 4.31
CA SER A 546 -26.61 1.95 4.61
C SER A 546 -27.12 0.61 5.12
N CYS A 547 -27.91 0.63 6.20
CA CYS A 547 -28.40 -0.61 6.80
C CYS A 547 -29.56 -1.20 6.00
N ASN A 548 -29.59 -2.53 5.89
CA ASN A 548 -30.65 -3.28 5.25
C ASN A 548 -31.58 -3.90 6.32
N PRO A 549 -32.84 -3.43 6.44
CA PRO A 549 -33.76 -3.94 7.46
C PRO A 549 -34.12 -5.42 7.28
N ASP A 550 -33.98 -6.00 6.08
CA ASP A 550 -34.25 -7.43 5.85
C ASP A 550 -33.24 -8.33 6.57
N TYR A 551 -32.03 -7.83 6.83
CA TYR A 551 -30.93 -8.61 7.41
C TYR A 551 -30.39 -8.06 8.73
N GLU A 552 -30.60 -6.79 9.02
CA GLU A 552 -29.91 -6.05 10.11
C GLU A 552 -30.85 -5.57 11.22
N THR A 553 -32.11 -6.00 11.23
CA THR A 553 -33.07 -5.67 12.30
C THR A 553 -32.58 -6.13 13.69
N TRP A 554 -31.91 -7.28 13.75
CA TRP A 554 -31.27 -7.80 14.97
C TRP A 554 -30.08 -6.94 15.46
N LEU A 555 -29.54 -6.07 14.60
CA LEU A 555 -28.51 -5.08 14.92
C LEU A 555 -29.07 -3.69 15.22
N GLY A 556 -30.40 -3.52 15.19
CA GLY A 556 -31.09 -2.26 15.45
C GLY A 556 -31.41 -1.43 14.20
N CYS A 557 -31.26 -1.99 12.98
CA CYS A 557 -31.74 -1.33 11.78
C CYS A 557 -33.28 -1.27 11.80
N THR A 558 -33.83 -0.09 11.48
CA THR A 558 -35.29 0.13 11.41
C THR A 558 -35.67 0.39 9.97
N ALA A 559 -36.79 -0.19 9.52
CA ALA A 559 -37.34 0.12 8.21
C ALA A 559 -37.78 1.59 8.22
N SER A 560 -37.15 2.40 7.35
CA SER A 560 -37.44 3.83 7.17
C SER A 560 -38.72 4.07 6.40
#